data_AF-A0A660WBI7-F1
#
_entry.id   AF-A0A660WBI7-F1
#
_cell.length_a   1.000
_cell.length_b   1.000
_cell.length_c   1.000
_cell.angle_alpha   90.00
_cell.angle_beta   90.00
_cell.angle_gamma   90.00
#
_symmetry.space_group_name_H-M   'P 1'
#
loop_
_entity.id
_entity.type
_entity.pdbx_description
1 polymer ?
#
loop_
_entity_poly.entity_id
_entity_poly.type
_entity_poly.pdbx_seq_one_letter_code
_entity_poly.pdbx_strand_id
1 'polypeptide(L)'
;IELVRSLKMDGHTITLKTDGFRPDVLEEILDYVDRFVIEIKAPLDDIDANAALTGLSRERASVYVEKLKETLDLLRKEQKKFRAWIRVIPEYVNIDTIRAIGEDIRGADDAMLYQFLSDPTYDIPFEGYTTPVPPREEIDRLAEILLEYVPRIEIKSAQE
;
A
#
# COMPACT_ATOMS: atom_id res chain seq x y z
N ILE A 1 -15.30 10.99 -9.26
CA ILE A 1 -15.79 10.25 -10.46
C ILE A 1 -15.69 11.10 -11.71
N GLU A 2 -16.39 12.25 -11.77
CA GLU A 2 -16.42 13.11 -12.97
C GLU A 2 -15.04 13.52 -13.48
N LEU A 3 -14.11 13.90 -12.58
CA LEU A 3 -12.74 14.23 -12.95
C LEU A 3 -12.02 13.08 -13.66
N VAL A 4 -12.08 11.87 -13.11
CA VAL A 4 -11.40 10.68 -13.69
C VAL A 4 -12.00 10.37 -15.06
N ARG A 5 -13.33 10.45 -15.19
CA ARG A 5 -14.02 10.25 -16.47
C ARG A 5 -13.59 11.29 -17.51
N SER A 6 -13.56 12.57 -17.15
CA SER A 6 -13.14 13.64 -18.05
C SER A 6 -11.72 13.43 -18.55
N LEU A 7 -10.77 13.18 -17.63
CA LEU A 7 -9.37 12.93 -17.98
C LEU A 7 -9.22 11.72 -18.92
N LYS A 8 -10.01 10.66 -18.71
CA LYS A 8 -9.97 9.49 -19.58
C LYS A 8 -10.52 9.80 -20.97
N MET A 9 -11.62 10.56 -21.05
CA MET A 9 -12.21 10.99 -22.32
C MET A 9 -11.27 11.91 -23.12
N ASP A 10 -10.45 12.71 -22.42
CA ASP A 10 -9.42 13.56 -23.03
C ASP A 10 -8.18 12.75 -23.49
N GLY A 11 -8.16 11.43 -23.28
CA GLY A 11 -7.12 10.53 -23.78
C GLY A 11 -5.94 10.32 -22.83
N HIS A 12 -6.03 10.75 -21.56
CA HIS A 12 -4.96 10.54 -20.59
C HIS A 12 -4.91 9.10 -20.07
N THR A 13 -3.69 8.65 -19.75
CA THR A 13 -3.46 7.45 -18.94
C THR A 13 -3.52 7.82 -17.46
N ILE A 14 -4.36 7.13 -16.70
CA ILE A 14 -4.65 7.47 -15.32
C ILE A 14 -4.07 6.43 -14.37
N THR A 15 -3.21 6.87 -13.45
CA THR A 15 -2.83 6.11 -12.26
C THR A 15 -3.48 6.73 -11.04
N LEU A 16 -4.31 5.97 -10.31
CA LEU A 16 -4.98 6.43 -9.10
C LEU A 16 -4.36 5.81 -7.85
N LYS A 17 -3.85 6.67 -6.96
CA LYS A 17 -3.42 6.26 -5.62
C LYS A 17 -4.60 6.35 -4.64
N THR A 18 -4.82 5.30 -3.86
CA THR A 18 -5.91 5.23 -2.87
C THR A 18 -5.51 4.36 -1.67
N ASP A 19 -6.18 4.59 -0.54
CA ASP A 19 -6.07 3.77 0.66
C ASP A 19 -7.00 2.54 0.65
N GLY A 20 -7.84 2.40 -0.38
CA GLY A 20 -8.79 1.30 -0.55
C GLY A 20 -10.05 1.36 0.33
N PHE A 21 -10.31 2.46 1.03
CA PHE A 21 -11.43 2.53 1.98
C PHE A 21 -12.82 2.61 1.32
N ARG A 22 -12.91 2.98 0.04
CA ARG A 22 -14.16 3.23 -0.69
C ARG A 22 -14.31 2.32 -1.92
N PRO A 23 -14.46 0.99 -1.72
CA PRO A 23 -14.61 0.05 -2.84
C PRO A 23 -15.80 0.39 -3.74
N ASP A 24 -16.88 0.93 -3.17
CA ASP A 24 -18.07 1.40 -3.89
C ASP A 24 -17.72 2.48 -4.93
N VAL A 25 -16.88 3.44 -4.56
CA VAL A 25 -16.44 4.50 -5.47
C VAL A 25 -15.46 3.96 -6.51
N LEU A 26 -14.60 3.00 -6.11
CA LEU A 26 -13.62 2.40 -7.01
C LEU A 26 -14.32 1.58 -8.12
N GLU A 27 -15.38 0.84 -7.77
CA GLU A 27 -16.21 0.09 -8.71
C GLU A 27 -16.75 0.99 -9.84
N GLU A 28 -17.24 2.19 -9.50
CA GLU A 28 -17.77 3.15 -10.48
C GLU A 28 -16.71 3.73 -11.44
N ILE A 29 -15.41 3.62 -11.11
CA ILE A 29 -14.33 4.23 -11.90
C ILE A 29 -13.34 3.24 -12.50
N LEU A 30 -13.57 1.93 -12.34
CA LEU A 30 -12.64 0.89 -12.78
C LEU A 30 -12.25 0.99 -14.27
N ASP A 31 -13.17 1.42 -15.13
CA ASP A 31 -12.93 1.50 -16.58
C ASP A 31 -12.25 2.80 -17.01
N TYR A 32 -12.17 3.78 -16.11
CA TYR A 32 -11.50 5.04 -16.38
C TYR A 32 -10.06 5.06 -15.85
N VAL A 33 -9.69 4.13 -14.97
CA VAL A 33 -8.36 4.05 -14.35
C VAL A 33 -7.53 2.95 -15.01
N ASP A 34 -6.35 3.30 -15.51
CA ASP A 34 -5.44 2.34 -16.16
C ASP A 34 -4.61 1.54 -15.14
N ARG A 35 -4.38 2.12 -13.97
CA ARG A 35 -3.63 1.49 -12.89
C ARG A 35 -3.98 2.06 -11.51
N PHE A 36 -4.08 1.18 -10.52
CA PHE A 36 -4.22 1.57 -9.12
C PHE A 36 -2.88 1.50 -8.37
N VAL A 37 -2.72 2.34 -7.37
CA VAL A 37 -1.66 2.24 -6.36
C VAL A 37 -2.34 2.16 -5.01
N ILE A 38 -2.23 1.00 -4.36
CA ILE A 38 -2.89 0.72 -3.08
C ILE A 38 -1.83 0.75 -1.99
N GLU A 39 -2.01 1.60 -0.98
CA GLU A 39 -1.13 1.60 0.18
C GLU A 39 -1.44 0.42 1.10
N ILE A 40 -0.43 -0.37 1.44
CA ILE A 40 -0.50 -1.47 2.39
C ILE A 40 0.42 -1.13 3.56
N LYS A 41 -0.19 -0.95 4.74
CA LYS A 41 0.50 -0.45 5.93
C LYS A 41 1.09 -1.58 6.78
N ALA A 42 0.33 -2.66 6.93
CA ALA A 42 0.67 -3.84 7.73
C ALA A 42 -0.10 -5.05 7.17
N PRO A 43 0.17 -6.29 7.63
CA PRO A 43 -0.69 -7.44 7.34
C PRO A 43 -2.17 -7.12 7.61
N LEU A 44 -3.06 -7.59 6.74
CA LEU A 44 -4.49 -7.28 6.84
C LEU A 44 -5.21 -8.03 7.97
N ASP A 45 -4.55 -8.99 8.62
CA ASP A 45 -5.03 -9.65 9.83
C ASP A 45 -4.53 -8.99 11.13
N ASP A 46 -3.54 -8.09 11.05
CA ASP A 46 -3.02 -7.32 12.18
C ASP A 46 -3.78 -5.99 12.34
N ILE A 47 -4.93 -6.06 13.01
CA ILE A 47 -5.78 -4.88 13.25
C ILE A 47 -5.08 -3.85 14.14
N ASP A 48 -4.23 -4.27 15.07
CA ASP A 48 -3.59 -3.36 16.03
C ASP A 48 -2.47 -2.56 15.34
N ALA A 49 -1.68 -3.20 14.46
CA ALA A 49 -0.73 -2.50 13.59
C ALA A 49 -1.43 -1.52 12.64
N ASN A 50 -2.53 -1.95 11.99
CA ASN A 50 -3.30 -1.07 11.12
C ASN A 50 -3.90 0.12 11.89
N ALA A 51 -4.40 -0.08 13.11
CA ALA A 51 -4.89 1.00 13.96
C ALA A 51 -3.78 2.01 14.28
N ALA A 52 -2.59 1.53 14.68
CA ALA A 52 -1.45 2.40 14.98
C ALA A 52 -1.01 3.21 13.76
N LEU A 53 -0.87 2.58 12.60
CA LEU A 53 -0.35 3.21 11.36
C LEU A 53 -1.37 4.11 10.64
N THR A 54 -2.65 3.97 10.94
CA THR A 54 -3.72 4.84 10.40
C THR A 54 -4.14 5.92 11.39
N GLY A 55 -3.75 5.81 12.66
CA GLY A 55 -4.26 6.67 13.74
C GLY A 55 -5.74 6.46 14.05
N LEU A 56 -6.32 5.33 13.63
CA LEU A 56 -7.72 4.98 13.88
C LEU A 56 -7.86 4.23 15.22
N SER A 57 -9.07 4.26 15.80
CA SER A 57 -9.40 3.29 16.85
C SER A 57 -9.40 1.88 16.28
N ARG A 58 -9.22 0.87 17.13
CA ARG A 58 -9.24 -0.54 16.71
C ARG A 58 -10.51 -0.92 15.95
N GLU A 59 -11.67 -0.43 16.39
CA GLU A 59 -12.95 -0.69 15.72
C GLU A 59 -12.98 -0.07 14.31
N ARG A 60 -12.49 1.16 14.17
CA ARG A 60 -12.43 1.86 12.87
C ARG A 60 -11.39 1.24 11.95
N ALA A 61 -10.26 0.79 12.50
CA ALA A 61 -9.23 0.07 11.75
C ALA A 61 -9.75 -1.27 11.22
N SER A 62 -10.54 -1.99 12.02
CA SER A 62 -11.21 -3.22 11.57
C SER A 62 -12.14 -2.96 10.38
N VAL A 63 -12.97 -1.90 10.44
CA VAL A 63 -13.81 -1.52 9.28
C VAL A 63 -12.97 -1.11 8.07
N TYR A 64 -11.89 -0.35 8.28
CA TYR A 64 -10.97 0.06 7.23
C TYR A 64 -10.35 -1.14 6.51
N VAL A 65 -9.83 -2.10 7.27
CA VAL A 65 -9.20 -3.32 6.77
C VAL A 65 -10.20 -4.16 5.96
N GLU A 66 -11.44 -4.30 6.42
CA GLU A 66 -12.47 -5.03 5.65
C GLU A 66 -12.76 -4.33 4.32
N LYS A 67 -12.82 -3.00 4.28
CA LYS A 67 -12.97 -2.24 3.02
C LYS A 67 -11.77 -2.35 2.10
N LEU A 68 -10.57 -2.39 2.66
CA LEU A 68 -9.35 -2.62 1.88
C LEU A 68 -9.34 -4.03 1.27
N LYS A 69 -9.77 -5.06 2.01
CA LYS A 69 -9.94 -6.43 1.48
C LYS A 69 -10.95 -6.47 0.32
N GLU A 70 -12.12 -5.85 0.51
CA GLU A 70 -13.14 -5.71 -0.54
C GLU A 70 -12.55 -5.05 -1.81
N THR A 71 -11.75 -3.99 -1.65
CA THR A 71 -11.06 -3.32 -2.76
C THR A 71 -10.07 -4.24 -3.46
N LEU A 72 -9.21 -4.95 -2.72
CA LEU A 72 -8.22 -5.85 -3.32
C LEU A 72 -8.90 -7.01 -4.07
N ASP A 73 -9.99 -7.56 -3.53
CA ASP A 73 -10.80 -8.58 -4.19
C ASP A 73 -11.46 -8.06 -5.47
N LEU A 74 -12.01 -6.86 -5.43
CA LEU A 74 -12.57 -6.19 -6.62
C LEU A 74 -11.51 -6.06 -7.72
N LEU A 75 -10.33 -5.54 -7.39
CA LEU A 75 -9.24 -5.34 -8.36
C LEU A 75 -8.76 -6.67 -8.96
N ARG A 76 -8.63 -7.72 -8.13
CA ARG A 76 -8.27 -9.08 -8.59
C ARG A 76 -9.33 -9.65 -9.52
N LYS A 77 -10.61 -9.62 -9.12
CA LYS A 77 -11.74 -10.20 -9.85
C LYS A 77 -11.90 -9.54 -11.22
N GLU A 78 -11.79 -8.22 -11.28
CA GLU A 78 -11.94 -7.43 -12.50
C GLU A 78 -10.61 -7.31 -13.30
N GLN A 79 -9.57 -8.05 -12.87
CA GLN A 79 -8.25 -8.11 -13.50
C GLN A 79 -7.62 -6.72 -13.74
N LYS A 80 -7.83 -5.81 -12.80
CA LYS A 80 -7.35 -4.42 -12.87
C LYS A 80 -5.91 -4.35 -12.39
N LYS A 81 -5.10 -3.57 -13.10
CA LYS A 81 -3.69 -3.42 -12.76
C LYS A 81 -3.52 -2.65 -11.46
N PHE A 82 -2.72 -3.14 -10.53
CA PHE A 82 -2.39 -2.40 -9.33
C PHE A 82 -0.96 -2.64 -8.83
N ARG A 83 -0.43 -1.61 -8.18
CA ARG A 83 0.81 -1.63 -7.40
C ARG A 83 0.47 -1.67 -5.92
N ALA A 84 1.07 -2.57 -5.17
CA ALA A 84 1.11 -2.45 -3.71
C ALA A 84 2.20 -1.46 -3.31
N TRP A 85 1.88 -0.44 -2.51
CA TRP A 85 2.85 0.50 -1.97
C TRP A 85 2.99 0.30 -0.48
N ILE A 86 4.19 -0.08 -0.04
CA ILE A 86 4.49 -0.44 1.34
C ILE A 86 5.58 0.50 1.84
N ARG A 87 5.26 1.25 2.89
CA ARG A 87 6.26 2.03 3.63
C ARG A 87 6.88 1.11 4.66
N VAL A 88 8.21 0.94 4.61
CA VAL A 88 8.91 -0.01 5.48
C VAL A 88 9.24 0.65 6.80
N ILE A 89 8.39 0.44 7.81
CA ILE A 89 8.62 0.88 9.19
C ILE A 89 9.05 -0.36 9.99
N PRO A 90 10.26 -0.40 10.59
CA PRO A 90 10.86 -1.64 11.11
C PRO A 90 9.98 -2.44 12.09
N GLU A 91 9.17 -1.77 12.90
CA GLU A 91 8.29 -2.42 13.89
C GLU A 91 7.07 -3.11 13.25
N TYR A 92 6.64 -2.67 12.07
CA TYR A 92 5.43 -3.17 11.40
C TYR A 92 5.73 -3.95 10.11
N VAL A 93 6.87 -3.67 9.47
CA VAL A 93 7.29 -4.29 8.23
C VAL A 93 8.68 -4.90 8.44
N ASN A 94 8.68 -6.20 8.71
CA ASN A 94 9.86 -7.03 8.96
C ASN A 94 9.72 -8.37 8.21
N ILE A 95 10.65 -9.30 8.41
CA ILE A 95 10.70 -10.58 7.68
C ILE A 95 9.43 -11.42 7.86
N ASP A 96 8.77 -11.36 9.02
CA ASP A 96 7.56 -12.15 9.28
C ASP A 96 6.34 -11.46 8.68
N THR A 97 6.20 -10.16 8.92
CA THR A 97 5.04 -9.39 8.43
C THR A 97 5.07 -9.19 6.92
N ILE A 98 6.24 -9.11 6.28
CA ILE A 98 6.34 -8.97 4.82
C ILE A 98 5.81 -10.19 4.07
N ARG A 99 5.91 -11.39 4.66
CA ARG A 99 5.32 -12.61 4.09
C ARG A 99 3.80 -12.57 4.13
N ALA A 100 3.24 -12.14 5.26
CA ALA A 100 1.80 -11.98 5.41
C ALA A 100 1.27 -10.88 4.45
N ILE A 101 1.95 -9.74 4.37
CA ILE A 101 1.66 -8.71 3.36
C ILE A 101 1.74 -9.30 1.94
N GLY A 102 2.74 -10.12 1.66
CA GLY A 102 2.88 -10.81 0.38
C GLY A 102 1.66 -11.65 0.00
N GLU A 103 1.11 -12.41 0.95
CA GLU A 103 -0.13 -13.16 0.75
C GLU A 103 -1.32 -12.22 0.47
N ASP A 104 -1.47 -11.14 1.25
CA ASP A 104 -2.56 -10.17 1.12
C ASP A 104 -2.61 -9.49 -0.27
N ILE A 105 -1.43 -9.21 -0.83
CA ILE A 105 -1.28 -8.48 -2.10
C ILE A 105 -1.18 -9.39 -3.33
N ARG A 106 -1.36 -10.71 -3.20
CA ARG A 106 -1.32 -11.61 -4.37
C ARG A 106 -2.24 -11.10 -5.47
N GLY A 107 -1.73 -11.12 -6.70
CA GLY A 107 -2.38 -10.53 -7.87
C GLY A 107 -1.93 -9.12 -8.22
N ALA A 108 -1.10 -8.47 -7.41
CA ALA A 108 -0.48 -7.19 -7.76
C ALA A 108 0.51 -7.33 -8.93
N ASP A 109 0.56 -6.32 -9.81
CA ASP A 109 1.49 -6.28 -10.94
C ASP A 109 2.93 -5.95 -10.51
N ASP A 110 3.08 -5.19 -9.42
CA ASP A 110 4.35 -4.98 -8.73
C ASP A 110 4.10 -4.49 -7.31
N ALA A 111 5.16 -4.43 -6.50
CA ALA A 111 5.15 -3.69 -5.25
C ALA A 111 6.25 -2.62 -5.21
N MET A 112 6.05 -1.62 -4.37
CA MET A 112 7.02 -0.58 -4.08
C MET A 112 7.31 -0.56 -2.58
N LEU A 113 8.56 -0.82 -2.21
CA LEU A 113 9.07 -0.67 -0.86
C LEU A 113 9.67 0.73 -0.71
N TYR A 114 9.09 1.53 0.16
CA TYR A 114 9.52 2.90 0.43
C TYR A 114 10.21 2.97 1.80
N GLN A 115 11.49 3.31 1.81
CA GLN A 115 12.26 3.49 3.02
C GLN A 115 11.65 4.60 3.87
N PHE A 116 11.51 4.36 5.16
CA PHE A 116 10.92 5.33 6.08
C PHE A 116 11.96 6.34 6.56
N LEU A 117 11.58 7.60 6.62
CA LEU A 117 12.26 8.64 7.38
C LEU A 117 11.16 9.42 8.09
N SER A 118 11.24 9.51 9.41
CA SER A 118 10.22 10.19 10.20
C SER A 118 10.24 11.69 9.92
N ASP A 119 9.11 12.26 9.52
CA ASP A 119 8.90 13.70 9.54
C ASP A 119 8.30 14.09 10.90
N PRO A 120 9.04 14.82 11.76
CA PRO A 120 8.55 15.19 13.10
C PRO A 120 7.30 16.07 13.09
N THR A 121 6.88 16.61 11.93
CA THR A 121 5.65 17.38 11.78
C THR A 121 4.41 16.48 11.71
N TYR A 122 4.53 15.28 11.14
CA TYR A 122 3.41 14.43 10.77
C TYR A 122 3.49 13.00 11.31
N ASP A 123 4.70 12.53 11.65
CA ASP A 123 4.98 11.16 12.12
C ASP A 123 5.28 11.14 13.63
N ILE A 124 4.51 11.91 14.42
CA ILE A 124 4.69 12.08 15.88
C ILE A 124 4.84 10.74 16.63
N PRO A 125 4.03 9.69 16.35
CA PRO A 125 4.18 8.39 17.01
C PRO A 125 5.47 7.63 16.64
N PHE A 126 6.15 8.04 15.57
CA PHE A 126 7.37 7.46 15.04
C PHE A 126 8.53 8.46 15.08
N GLU A 127 8.47 9.45 15.97
CA GLU A 127 9.57 10.38 16.22
C GLU A 127 10.84 9.64 16.67
N GLY A 128 12.00 10.17 16.28
CA GLY A 128 13.31 9.66 16.71
C GLY A 128 14.14 9.00 15.60
N TYR A 129 13.55 8.67 14.46
CA TYR A 129 14.30 8.25 13.27
C TYR A 129 14.93 9.47 12.58
N THR A 130 16.15 9.80 12.97
CA THR A 130 16.93 10.92 12.41
C THR A 130 17.65 10.58 11.11
N THR A 131 17.60 9.31 10.70
CA THR A 131 18.16 8.80 9.43
C THR A 131 17.17 7.82 8.81
N PRO A 132 17.25 7.57 7.48
CA PRO A 132 16.35 6.63 6.82
C PRO A 132 16.49 5.22 7.38
N VAL A 133 15.35 4.59 7.66
CA VAL A 133 15.23 3.24 8.20
C VAL A 133 14.21 2.41 7.40
N PRO A 134 14.35 1.07 7.40
CA PRO A 134 15.54 0.35 7.83
C PRO A 134 16.71 0.57 6.84
N PRO A 135 17.94 0.13 7.16
CA PRO A 135 19.08 0.21 6.25
C PRO A 135 18.77 -0.44 4.90
N ARG A 136 19.44 0.03 3.84
CA ARG A 136 19.17 -0.44 2.47
C ARG A 136 19.25 -1.97 2.33
N GLU A 137 20.26 -2.59 2.95
CA GLU A 137 20.44 -4.04 2.94
C GLU A 137 19.24 -4.80 3.53
N GLU A 138 18.53 -4.21 4.49
CA GLU A 138 17.33 -4.82 5.06
C GLU A 138 16.14 -4.70 4.11
N ILE A 139 15.98 -3.56 3.44
CA ILE A 139 14.95 -3.38 2.42
C ILE A 139 15.19 -4.34 1.25
N ASP A 140 16.44 -4.55 0.85
CA ASP A 140 16.79 -5.50 -0.20
C ASP A 140 16.39 -6.93 0.20
N ARG A 141 16.64 -7.35 1.45
CA ARG A 141 16.16 -8.65 1.98
C ARG A 141 14.64 -8.77 1.98
N LEU A 142 13.92 -7.71 2.36
CA LEU A 142 12.45 -7.70 2.32
C LEU A 142 11.93 -7.77 0.88
N ALA A 143 12.60 -7.11 -0.06
CA ALA A 143 12.28 -7.17 -1.49
C ALA A 143 12.47 -8.58 -2.06
N GLU A 144 13.57 -9.27 -1.69
CA GLU A 144 13.82 -10.66 -2.09
C GLU A 144 12.70 -11.59 -1.67
N ILE A 145 12.20 -11.46 -0.43
CA ILE A 145 11.06 -12.24 0.06
C ILE A 145 9.78 -11.88 -0.72
N LEU A 146 9.53 -10.59 -0.94
CA LEU A 146 8.29 -10.15 -1.57
C LEU A 146 8.21 -10.53 -3.06
N LEU A 147 9.35 -10.79 -3.73
CA LEU A 147 9.41 -11.33 -5.09
C LEU A 147 8.80 -12.73 -5.23
N GLU A 148 8.61 -13.47 -4.13
CA GLU A 148 7.87 -14.74 -4.15
C GLU A 148 6.34 -14.53 -4.40
N TYR A 149 5.86 -13.30 -4.26
CA TYR A 149 4.44 -12.94 -4.27
C TYR A 149 4.04 -12.03 -5.43
N VAL A 150 4.96 -11.17 -5.88
CA VAL A 150 4.74 -10.22 -6.97
C VAL A 150 5.90 -10.26 -7.96
N PRO A 151 5.66 -10.01 -9.26
CA PRO A 151 6.68 -10.26 -10.30
C PRO A 151 7.80 -9.20 -10.34
N ARG A 152 7.63 -8.07 -9.66
CA ARG A 152 8.59 -6.97 -9.64
C ARG A 152 8.47 -6.16 -8.36
N ILE A 153 9.62 -5.69 -7.87
CA ILE A 153 9.72 -4.75 -6.75
C ILE A 153 10.45 -3.47 -7.20
N GLU A 154 9.94 -2.33 -6.79
CA GLU A 154 10.65 -1.04 -6.84
C GLU A 154 11.04 -0.63 -5.41
N ILE A 155 12.30 -0.26 -5.20
CA ILE A 155 12.77 0.27 -3.91
C ILE A 155 12.96 1.78 -4.05
N LYS A 156 12.38 2.55 -3.13
CA LYS A 156 12.58 4.00 -3.01
C LYS A 156 13.28 4.33 -1.70
N SER A 157 14.36 5.11 -1.78
CA SER A 157 15.01 5.67 -0.59
C SER A 157 14.29 6.94 -0.14
N ALA A 158 14.33 7.23 1.15
CA ALA A 158 13.78 8.48 1.70
C ALA A 158 14.64 9.71 1.39
N GLN A 159 15.84 9.53 0.80
CA GLN A 159 16.79 10.61 0.47
C GLN A 159 16.72 11.06 -1.00
N GLU A 160 15.87 10.45 -1.82
CA GLU A 160 15.75 10.71 -3.28
C GLU A 160 14.45 11.42 -3.65
#